data_AF-A0A9E3WBS2-F1
#
_entry.id   AF-A0A9E3WBS2-F1
#
_cell.length_a   1.000
_cell.length_b   1.000
_cell.length_c   1.000
_cell.angle_alpha   90.00
_cell.angle_beta   90.00
_cell.angle_gamma   90.00
#
_symmetry.space_group_name_H-M   'P 1'
#
loop_
_entity.id
_entity.type
_entity.pdbx_description
1 polymer ?
#
loop_
_entity_poly.entity_id
_entity_poly.type
_entity_poly.pdbx_seq_one_letter_code
_entity_poly.pdbx_strand_id
1 'polypeptide(L)' 'VYIVAPYSDVPAGTSVFVRLYQDGTPIEDTSEIQADQDYHNTCLNFVFEPIEGTFDPGSYEAEFFVNGNPAQSVNFEIR' A
#
# COMPACT_ATOMS: atom_id res chain seq x y z
N VAL A 1 4.85 -8.85 -3.10
CA VAL A 1 4.45 -7.71 -3.96
C VAL A 1 5.01 -6.42 -3.37
N TYR A 2 5.60 -5.54 -4.19
CA TYR A 2 6.12 -4.23 -3.75
C TYR A 2 5.24 -3.11 -4.31
N ILE A 3 4.70 -2.27 -3.44
CA ILE A 3 3.86 -1.13 -3.80
C ILE A 3 4.61 0.14 -3.43
N VAL A 4 4.74 1.06 -4.39
CA VAL A 4 5.57 2.27 -4.24
C VAL A 4 4.80 3.50 -4.66
N ALA A 5 4.83 4.53 -3.82
CA ALA A 5 4.41 5.89 -4.16
C ALA A 5 5.66 6.78 -4.23
N PRO A 6 6.26 6.95 -5.42
CA PRO A 6 7.46 7.78 -5.57
C PRO A 6 7.11 9.27 -5.53
N TYR A 7 8.09 10.10 -5.16
CA TYR A 7 7.99 11.56 -5.22
C TYR A 7 6.85 12.14 -4.38
N SER A 8 6.59 11.55 -3.22
CA SER A 8 5.53 11.97 -2.31
C SER A 8 5.98 13.15 -1.45
N ASP A 9 5.10 14.14 -1.30
CA ASP A 9 5.16 15.11 -0.21
C ASP A 9 4.25 14.62 0.91
N VAL A 10 4.81 14.37 2.09
CA VAL A 10 4.10 13.77 3.23
C VAL A 10 4.27 14.68 4.44
N PRO A 11 3.25 15.48 4.79
CA PRO A 11 3.30 16.34 5.96
C PRO A 11 3.44 15.56 7.27
N ALA A 12 4.06 16.17 8.28
CA ALA A 12 4.17 15.63 9.62
C ALA A 12 2.79 15.25 10.18
N GLY A 13 2.73 14.09 10.85
CA GLY A 13 1.51 13.53 11.43
C GLY A 13 0.65 12.74 10.45
N THR A 14 0.98 12.72 9.15
CA THR A 14 0.26 11.90 8.16
C THR A 14 0.49 10.42 8.41
N SER A 15 -0.59 9.67 8.59
CA SER A 15 -0.59 8.20 8.67
C SER A 15 -0.87 7.58 7.31
N VAL A 16 -0.12 6.55 6.92
CA VAL A 16 -0.30 5.81 5.67
C VAL A 16 -0.19 4.31 5.91
N PHE A 17 -1.13 3.55 5.34
CA PHE A 17 -0.99 2.10 5.12
C PHE A 17 -1.50 1.74 3.73
N VAL A 18 -1.25 0.50 3.30
CA VAL A 18 -1.77 -0.03 2.03
C VAL A 18 -2.64 -1.24 2.33
N ARG A 19 -3.80 -1.31 1.69
CA ARG A 19 -4.69 -2.48 1.70
C ARG A 19 -4.57 -3.25 0.40
N LEU A 20 -4.40 -4.56 0.50
CA LEU A 20 -4.44 -5.48 -0.62
C LEU A 20 -5.83 -6.09 -0.76
N TYR A 21 -6.35 -6.08 -1.97
CA TYR A 21 -7.57 -6.75 -2.38
C TYR A 21 -7.26 -7.84 -3.40
N GLN A 22 -8.01 -8.93 -3.36
CA GLN A 22 -8.07 -9.96 -4.39
C GLN A 22 -9.51 -10.07 -4.88
N ASP A 23 -9.72 -9.90 -6.18
CA ASP A 23 -11.06 -9.90 -6.80
C ASP A 23 -12.07 -8.97 -6.08
N GLY A 24 -11.59 -7.79 -5.65
CA GLY A 24 -12.37 -6.78 -4.92
C GLY A 24 -12.63 -7.09 -3.44
N THR A 25 -12.14 -8.21 -2.92
CA THR A 25 -12.25 -8.57 -1.50
C THR A 25 -10.96 -8.17 -0.77
N PRO A 26 -11.02 -7.41 0.35
CA PRO A 26 -9.83 -7.05 1.11
C PRO A 26 -9.26 -8.29 1.80
N ILE A 27 -7.95 -8.52 1.67
CA ILE A 27 -7.28 -9.70 2.21
C ILE A 27 -6.19 -9.38 3.22
N GLU A 28 -5.53 -8.21 3.12
CA GLU A 28 -4.43 -7.84 4.00
C GLU A 28 -4.27 -6.31 4.08
N ASP A 29 -3.92 -5.80 5.26
CA ASP A 29 -3.43 -4.43 5.46
C ASP A 29 -1.95 -4.48 5.87
N THR A 30 -1.13 -3.59 5.32
CA THR A 30 0.21 -3.40 5.86
C THR A 30 0.15 -2.70 7.22
N SER A 31 1.26 -2.74 7.96
CA SER A 31 1.46 -1.85 9.10
C SER A 31 1.30 -0.39 8.69
N GLU A 32 0.61 0.38 9.53
CA GLU A 32 0.54 1.83 9.38
C GLU A 32 1.88 2.46 9.76
N ILE A 33 2.33 3.40 8.93
CA ILE A 33 3.47 4.27 9.22
C ILE A 33 2.96 5.70 9.39
N GLN A 34 3.54 6.43 10.33
CA GLN A 34 3.22 7.85 10.55
C GLN A 34 4.46 8.70 10.29
N ALA A 35 4.30 9.77 9.51
CA ALA A 35 5.36 10.73 9.27
C ALA A 35 5.64 11.52 10.55
N ASP A 36 6.87 11.45 11.05
CA ASP A 36 7.32 12.18 12.25
C ASP A 36 7.71 13.64 11.95
N GLN A 37 7.88 13.97 10.67
CA GLN A 37 8.25 15.28 10.15
C GLN A 37 7.69 15.46 8.74
N ASP A 38 7.85 16.66 8.19
CA ASP A 38 7.53 16.92 6.79
C ASP A 38 8.57 16.25 5.89
N TYR A 39 8.13 15.32 5.06
CA TYR A 39 8.94 14.72 4.01
C TYR A 39 8.59 15.34 2.66
N HIS A 40 9.63 15.66 1.90
CA HIS A 40 9.50 16.18 0.55
C HIS A 40 10.20 15.28 -0.46
N ASN A 41 9.57 15.06 -1.61
CA ASN A 41 10.11 14.24 -2.68
C ASN A 41 10.59 12.86 -2.18
N THR A 42 9.84 12.25 -1.27
CA THR A 42 10.18 10.97 -0.63
C THR A 42 9.54 9.78 -1.35
N CYS A 43 10.02 8.58 -1.06
CA CYS A 43 9.41 7.35 -1.54
C CYS A 43 8.76 6.61 -0.38
N LEU A 44 7.48 6.30 -0.51
CA LEU A 44 6.81 5.35 0.39
C LEU A 44 6.84 3.97 -0.25
N ASN A 45 7.30 2.96 0.48
CA ASN A 45 7.38 1.57 0.01
C ASN A 45 6.68 0.64 0.99
N PHE A 46 5.80 -0.20 0.45
CA PHE A 46 5.04 -1.19 1.20
C PHE A 46 5.20 -2.56 0.54
N VAL A 47 5.24 -3.62 1.36
CA VAL A 47 5.50 -4.98 0.91
C VAL A 47 4.41 -5.89 1.44
N PHE A 48 3.85 -6.71 0.55
CA PHE A 48 3.02 -7.86 0.90
C PHE A 48 3.81 -9.13 0.61
N GLU A 49 3.84 -10.03 1.58
CA GLU A 49 4.49 -11.34 1.46
C GLU A 49 3.42 -12.43 1.57
N PRO A 50 3.47 -13.48 0.73
CA PRO A 50 2.52 -14.58 0.86
C PRO A 50 2.78 -15.33 2.18
N ILE A 51 1.70 -15.69 2.89
CA ILE A 51 1.80 -16.41 4.17
C ILE A 51 2.50 -17.77 3.96
N GLU A 52 2.18 -18.46 2.87
CA GLU A 52 2.84 -19.70 2.46
C GLU A 52 3.12 -19.68 0.95
N GLY A 53 4.35 -20.03 0.55
CA GLY A 53 4.69 -20.23 -0.85
C GLY A 53 4.62 -18.96 -1.71
N THR A 54 3.70 -18.94 -2.66
CA THR A 54 3.47 -17.84 -3.61
C THR A 54 2.06 -17.31 -3.47
N PHE A 55 1.81 -16.08 -3.91
CA PHE A 55 0.43 -15.59 -4.05
C PHE A 55 -0.35 -16.49 -5.02
N ASP A 56 -1.64 -16.65 -4.75
CA ASP A 56 -2.55 -17.28 -5.69
C ASP A 56 -2.61 -16.46 -6.99
N PRO A 57 -2.70 -17.09 -8.18
CA PRO A 57 -2.94 -16.37 -9.42
C PRO A 57 -4.29 -15.65 -9.38
N GLY A 58 -4.35 -14.42 -9.91
CA GLY A 58 -5.59 -13.65 -9.91
C GLY A 58 -5.40 -12.15 -10.10
N SER A 59 -6.52 -11.41 -10.05
CA SER A 59 -6.52 -9.95 -10.09
C SER A 59 -6.39 -9.39 -8.68
N TYR A 60 -5.46 -8.48 -8.51
CA TYR A 60 -5.17 -7.80 -7.27
C TYR A 60 -5.26 -6.29 -7.41
N GLU A 61 -5.61 -5.65 -6.31
CA GLU A 61 -5.58 -4.20 -6.17
C GLU A 61 -4.86 -3.84 -4.86
N ALA A 62 -3.95 -2.88 -4.92
CA ALA A 62 -3.35 -2.28 -3.72
C ALA A 62 -3.77 -0.83 -3.62
N GLU A 63 -4.44 -0.45 -2.53
CA GLU A 63 -4.97 0.89 -2.29
C GLU A 63 -4.28 1.54 -1.10
N PHE A 64 -3.79 2.75 -1.29
CA PHE A 64 -3.25 3.56 -0.22
C PHE A 64 -4.37 4.17 0.62
N PHE A 65 -4.22 4.12 1.93
CA PHE A 65 -5.06 4.83 2.88
C PHE A 65 -4.23 5.92 3.55
N VAL A 66 -4.68 7.17 3.47
CA VAL A 66 -4.02 8.34 4.05
C VAL A 66 -4.93 8.95 5.11
N ASN A 67 -4.45 9.00 6.35
CA ASN A 67 -5.21 9.43 7.52
C ASN A 67 -6.57 8.70 7.62
N GLY A 68 -6.58 7.40 7.32
CA GLY A 68 -7.77 6.53 7.34
C GLY A 68 -8.70 6.67 6.12
N ASN A 69 -8.39 7.52 5.14
CA ASN A 69 -9.21 7.70 3.95
C ASN A 69 -8.57 7.00 2.74
N PRO A 70 -9.36 6.35 1.86
CA PRO A 70 -8.84 5.79 0.62
C PRO A 70 -8.28 6.90 -0.28
N ALA A 71 -7.17 6.61 -0.95
CA ALA A 71 -6.49 7.52 -1.84
C ALA A 71 -6.30 6.89 -3.23
N GLN A 72 -5.05 6.73 -3.67
CA GLN A 72 -4.75 6.10 -4.96
C GLN A 72 -4.68 4.58 -4.83
N SER A 73 -5.08 3.85 -5.87
CA SER A 73 -4.86 2.43 -5.98
C SER A 73 -4.08 2.04 -7.24
N VAL A 74 -3.54 0.82 -7.23
CA VAL A 74 -2.91 0.18 -8.38
C VAL A 74 -3.49 -1.22 -8.56
N ASN A 75 -3.91 -1.53 -9.78
CA ASN A 75 -4.42 -2.84 -10.17
C ASN A 75 -3.33 -3.64 -10.89
N PHE A 76 -3.21 -4.92 -10.60
CA PHE A 76 -2.23 -5.81 -11.22
C PHE A 76 -2.70 -7.28 -11.21
N GLU A 77 -2.04 -8.12 -11.99
CA GLU A 77 -2.37 -9.54 -12.12
C GLU A 77 -1.16 -10.38 -11.68
N ILE A 78 -1.41 -11.42 -10.91
CA ILE A 78 -0.42 -12.47 -10.58
C ILE A 78 -0.75 -13.70 -11.42
N ARG A 79 0.27 -14.29 -12.05
CA ARG A 79 0.15 -15.41 -12.99
C ARG A 79 1.05 -16.57 -12.61
#